data_AF-A0A7S3REE7-F1
#
_entry.id   AF-A0A7S3REE7-F1
#
_cell.length_a   1.000
_cell.length_b   1.000
_cell.length_c   1.000
_cell.angle_alpha   90.00
_cell.angle_beta   90.00
_cell.angle_gamma   90.00
#
_symmetry.space_group_name_H-M   'P 1'
#
loop_
_entity.id
_entity.type
_entity.pdbx_description
1 polymer ?
#
loop_
_entity_poly.entity_id
_entity_poly.type
_entity_poly.pdbx_seq_one_letter_code
_entity_poly.pdbx_strand_id
1 'polypeptide(L)'
;FFFLGSSSALFLSILVLITLPPSHPSSYSNAYFMSSFCVFQVVFSIMLCIWGMGAVARTCDVNFINHMFLLDIDPRCRVGPHWLFSRAAGLTSLWILTFGMYVVDYKWNIFLKEANTVGYNDRASWHYVSYPIAALAV
;
A
#
# COMPACT_ATOMS: atom_id res chain seq x y z
N PHE A 1 15.96 -8.85 -2.98
CA PHE A 1 15.22 -10.10 -3.30
C PHE A 1 14.24 -10.51 -2.21
N PHE A 2 14.61 -10.52 -0.92
CA PHE A 2 13.70 -10.89 0.18
C PHE A 2 12.35 -10.13 0.18
N PHE A 3 12.38 -8.81 0.06
CA PHE A 3 11.16 -7.98 0.05
C PHE A 3 10.23 -8.18 -1.15
N LEU A 4 10.76 -8.65 -2.29
CA LEU A 4 9.97 -8.86 -3.50
C LEU A 4 9.18 -10.18 -3.39
N GLY A 5 9.83 -11.23 -2.85
CA GLY A 5 9.17 -12.50 -2.54
C GLY A 5 8.10 -12.36 -1.47
N SER A 6 8.37 -11.62 -0.38
CA SER A 6 7.36 -11.36 0.66
C SER A 6 6.19 -10.54 0.12
N SER A 7 6.45 -9.52 -0.71
CA SER A 7 5.39 -8.71 -1.33
C SER A 7 4.51 -9.55 -2.27
N SER A 8 5.10 -10.44 -3.09
CA SER A 8 4.32 -11.34 -3.95
C SER A 8 3.50 -12.35 -3.16
N ALA A 9 4.05 -12.90 -2.07
CA ALA A 9 3.34 -13.83 -1.21
C ALA A 9 2.16 -13.14 -0.52
N LEU A 10 2.37 -11.95 0.03
CA LEU A 10 1.31 -11.15 0.64
C LEU A 10 0.22 -10.76 -0.36
N PHE A 11 0.59 -10.40 -1.59
CA PHE A 11 -0.37 -10.12 -2.65
C PHE A 11 -1.26 -11.34 -2.96
N LEU A 12 -0.66 -12.53 -3.09
CA LEU A 12 -1.42 -13.77 -3.25
C LEU A 12 -2.33 -14.06 -2.06
N SER A 13 -1.85 -13.86 -0.83
CA SER A 13 -2.67 -14.02 0.37
C SER A 13 -3.88 -13.08 0.36
N ILE A 14 -3.74 -11.85 -0.11
CA ILE A 14 -4.85 -10.90 -0.25
C ILE A 14 -5.85 -11.36 -1.30
N LEU A 15 -5.40 -11.88 -2.45
CA LEU A 15 -6.31 -12.43 -3.45
C LEU A 15 -7.15 -13.57 -2.87
N VAL A 16 -6.51 -14.49 -2.13
CA VAL A 16 -7.21 -15.58 -1.44
C VAL A 16 -8.23 -15.03 -0.43
N LEU A 17 -7.85 -14.04 0.38
CA LEU A 17 -8.73 -13.39 1.34
C LEU A 17 -9.93 -12.68 0.68
N ILE A 18 -9.74 -12.08 -0.50
CA ILE A 18 -10.82 -11.46 -1.28
C ILE A 18 -11.78 -12.52 -1.82
N THR A 19 -11.30 -13.71 -2.19
CA THR A 19 -12.17 -14.79 -2.67
C THR A 19 -12.95 -15.52 -1.58
N LEU A 20 -12.49 -15.48 -0.32
CA LEU A 20 -13.20 -16.13 0.78
C LEU A 20 -14.55 -15.45 1.07
N PRO A 21 -15.62 -16.21 1.32
CA PRO A 21 -16.91 -15.62 1.69
C PRO A 21 -16.82 -14.89 3.05
N PRO A 22 -17.54 -13.77 3.22
CA PRO A 22 -17.58 -13.06 4.49
C PRO A 22 -18.33 -13.90 5.55
N SER A 23 -17.88 -13.85 6.80
CA SER A 23 -18.52 -14.59 7.91
C SER A 23 -19.95 -14.14 8.21
N HIS A 24 -20.30 -12.89 7.92
CA HIS A 24 -21.65 -12.34 8.14
C HIS A 24 -22.15 -11.58 6.89
N PRO A 25 -22.98 -12.19 6.03
CA PRO A 25 -23.40 -11.61 4.75
C PRO A 25 -24.27 -10.35 4.91
N SER A 26 -24.96 -10.18 6.04
CA SER A 26 -25.78 -8.99 6.35
C SER A 26 -24.96 -7.74 6.73
N SER A 27 -23.67 -7.93 7.01
CA SER A 27 -22.77 -6.87 7.48
C SER A 27 -21.82 -6.39 6.38
N TYR A 28 -21.76 -7.07 5.23
CA TYR A 28 -20.82 -6.76 4.16
C TYR A 28 -21.54 -5.99 3.05
N SER A 29 -21.07 -4.77 2.77
CA SER A 29 -21.49 -4.01 1.58
C SER A 29 -20.29 -3.74 0.68
N ASN A 30 -20.40 -4.13 -0.58
CA ASN A 30 -19.35 -3.92 -1.57
C ASN A 30 -19.15 -2.42 -1.88
N ALA A 31 -20.25 -1.65 -1.90
CA ALA A 31 -20.19 -0.20 -2.15
C ALA A 31 -19.34 0.52 -1.09
N TYR A 32 -19.47 0.13 0.19
CA TYR A 32 -18.68 0.69 1.29
C TYR A 32 -17.23 0.14 1.34
N PHE A 33 -16.99 -1.08 0.87
CA PHE A 33 -15.63 -1.58 0.70
C PHE A 33 -14.86 -0.77 -0.36
N MET A 34 -15.53 -0.41 -1.46
CA MET A 34 -14.90 0.36 -2.53
C MET A 34 -14.71 1.84 -2.21
N SER A 35 -15.42 2.42 -1.24
CA SER A 35 -15.27 3.86 -0.93
C SER A 35 -13.87 4.22 -0.42
N SER A 36 -13.19 3.31 0.28
CA SER A 36 -11.81 3.53 0.75
C SER A 36 -10.75 3.32 -0.34
N PHE A 37 -11.13 2.77 -1.50
CA PHE A 37 -10.20 2.40 -2.56
C PHE A 37 -9.49 3.62 -3.17
N CYS A 38 -10.17 4.76 -3.28
CA CYS A 38 -9.57 6.01 -3.75
C CYS A 38 -8.35 6.42 -2.91
N VAL A 39 -8.38 6.22 -1.58
CA VAL A 39 -7.27 6.58 -0.71
C VAL A 39 -6.06 5.65 -0.96
N PHE A 40 -6.30 4.34 -1.03
CA PHE A 40 -5.25 3.37 -1.35
C PHE A 40 -4.64 3.61 -2.74
N GLN A 41 -5.44 4.05 -3.71
CA GLN A 41 -4.96 4.40 -5.06
C GLN A 41 -4.01 5.60 -5.03
N VAL A 42 -4.34 6.65 -4.27
CA VAL A 42 -3.46 7.82 -4.14
C VAL A 42 -2.12 7.42 -3.53
N VAL A 43 -2.13 6.65 -2.45
CA VAL A 43 -0.89 6.17 -1.82
C VAL A 43 -0.06 5.30 -2.79
N PHE A 44 -0.72 4.41 -3.53
CA PHE A 44 -0.07 3.57 -4.53
C PHE A 44 0.54 4.38 -5.68
N SER A 45 -0.11 5.46 -6.12
CA SER A 45 0.42 6.34 -7.17
C SER A 45 1.77 6.98 -6.78
N ILE A 46 1.91 7.38 -5.51
CA ILE A 46 3.16 7.93 -4.97
C ILE A 46 4.26 6.86 -4.99
N MET A 47 3.93 5.62 -4.60
CA MET A 47 4.88 4.50 -4.63
C MET A 47 5.33 4.17 -6.05
N LEU A 48 4.43 4.20 -7.03
CA LEU A 48 4.77 4.04 -8.45
C LEU A 48 5.71 5.13 -8.95
N CYS A 49 5.53 6.38 -8.51
CA CYS A 49 6.47 7.45 -8.83
C CYS A 49 7.89 7.15 -8.31
N ILE A 50 8.03 6.62 -7.09
CA ILE A 50 9.33 6.25 -6.52
C ILE A 50 9.96 5.08 -7.30
N TRP A 51 9.17 4.07 -7.67
CA TRP A 51 9.62 2.99 -8.55
C TRP A 51 10.08 3.51 -9.91
N GLY A 52 9.33 4.46 -10.50
CA GLY A 52 9.68 5.12 -11.76
C GLY A 52 10.99 5.91 -11.66
N MET A 53 11.17 6.69 -10.59
CA MET A 53 12.43 7.40 -10.34
C MET A 53 13.61 6.44 -10.19
N GLY A 54 13.44 5.32 -9.48
CA GLY A 54 14.45 4.27 -9.38
C GLY A 54 14.80 3.64 -10.73
N ALA A 55 13.79 3.37 -11.56
CA ALA A 55 13.98 2.83 -12.92
C ALA A 55 14.72 3.80 -13.83
N VAL A 56 14.35 5.09 -13.83
CA VAL A 56 15.04 6.13 -14.61
C VAL A 56 16.49 6.26 -14.15
N ALA A 57 16.74 6.36 -12.84
CA ALA A 57 18.08 6.43 -12.30
C ALA A 57 18.94 5.22 -12.71
N ARG A 58 18.35 4.01 -12.72
CA ARG A 58 19.05 2.79 -13.15
C ARG A 58 19.35 2.77 -14.64
N THR A 59 18.42 3.20 -15.48
CA THR A 59 18.63 3.27 -16.94
C THR A 59 19.73 4.27 -17.28
N CYS A 60 19.76 5.43 -16.60
CA CYS A 60 20.84 6.40 -16.78
C CYS A 60 22.21 5.83 -16.34
N ASP A 61 22.25 5.12 -15.22
CA ASP A 61 23.45 4.45 -14.69
C ASP A 61 24.01 3.40 -15.68
N VAL A 62 23.15 2.58 -16.27
CA VAL A 62 23.55 1.56 -17.28
C VAL A 62 24.05 2.19 -18.58
N ASN A 63 23.51 3.34 -18.98
CA ASN A 63 23.91 4.06 -20.18
C ASN A 63 25.08 5.04 -19.95
N PHE A 64 25.73 4.99 -18.78
CA PHE A 64 26.79 5.93 -18.38
C PHE A 64 26.38 7.41 -18.46
N ILE A 65 25.08 7.71 -18.38
CA ILE A 65 24.55 9.06 -18.34
C ILE A 65 24.64 9.55 -16.90
N ASN A 66 25.32 10.67 -16.70
CA ASN A 66 25.49 11.27 -15.38
C ASN A 66 24.18 11.93 -14.92
N HIS A 67 23.26 11.12 -14.39
CA HIS A 67 21.95 11.54 -13.92
C HIS A 67 22.02 12.56 -12.78
N MET A 68 23.09 12.57 -11.97
CA MET A 68 23.33 13.60 -10.97
C MET A 68 23.48 14.99 -11.59
N PHE A 69 24.17 15.08 -12.73
CA PHE A 69 24.33 16.34 -13.45
C PHE A 69 23.03 16.78 -14.14
N LEU A 70 22.29 15.83 -14.72
CA LEU A 70 21.07 16.13 -15.47
C LEU A 70 19.90 16.54 -14.56
N LEU A 71 19.85 16.01 -13.34
CA LEU A 71 18.82 16.31 -12.33
C LEU A 71 19.26 17.39 -11.32
N ASP A 72 20.44 18.00 -11.51
CA ASP A 72 21.04 18.99 -10.61
C ASP A 72 21.01 18.55 -9.13
N ILE A 73 21.33 17.28 -8.89
CA ILE A 73 21.35 16.68 -7.56
C ILE A 73 22.74 16.91 -6.97
N ASP A 74 22.80 17.42 -5.74
CA ASP A 74 24.07 17.59 -5.01
C ASP A 74 24.85 16.26 -5.01
N PRO A 75 26.08 16.20 -5.55
CA PRO A 75 26.88 14.98 -5.59
C PRO A 75 27.23 14.44 -4.20
N ARG A 76 27.02 15.23 -3.13
CA ARG A 76 27.13 14.78 -1.74
C ARG A 76 25.94 13.91 -1.30
N CYS A 77 24.81 14.01 -1.98
CA CYS A 77 23.66 13.15 -1.74
C CYS A 77 23.87 11.77 -2.38
N ARG A 78 24.09 10.75 -1.54
CA ARG A 78 24.32 9.36 -1.93
C ARG A 78 23.02 8.63 -2.32
N VAL A 79 22.13 9.30 -3.07
CA VAL A 79 20.85 8.74 -3.51
C VAL A 79 21.06 7.92 -4.78
N GLY A 80 21.54 6.69 -4.62
CA GLY A 80 21.70 5.75 -5.72
C GLY A 80 20.40 5.03 -6.10
N PRO A 81 20.33 4.40 -7.30
CA PRO A 81 19.16 3.63 -7.71
C PRO A 81 18.82 2.50 -6.72
N HIS A 82 19.83 1.87 -6.11
CA HIS A 82 19.62 0.85 -5.08
C HIS A 82 18.89 1.39 -3.85
N TRP A 83 19.19 2.63 -3.44
CA TRP A 83 18.52 3.28 -2.30
C TRP A 83 17.05 3.53 -2.60
N LEU A 84 16.74 4.05 -3.80
CA LEU A 84 15.36 4.28 -4.26
C LEU A 84 14.56 2.97 -4.32
N PHE A 85 15.13 1.91 -4.92
CA PHE A 85 14.45 0.62 -5.01
C PHE A 85 14.24 -0.05 -3.64
N SER A 86 15.19 0.08 -2.71
CA SER A 86 15.03 -0.44 -1.36
C SER A 86 13.87 0.23 -0.62
N ARG A 87 13.75 1.56 -0.73
CA ARG A 87 12.64 2.32 -0.14
C ARG A 87 11.31 2.03 -0.82
N ALA A 88 11.29 1.98 -2.15
CA ALA A 88 10.11 1.63 -2.92
C ALA A 88 9.57 0.24 -2.53
N ALA A 89 10.46 -0.76 -2.44
CA ALA A 89 10.10 -2.11 -2.01
C ALA A 89 9.55 -2.15 -0.58
N GLY A 90 10.18 -1.43 0.36
CA GLY A 90 9.71 -1.34 1.74
C GLY A 90 8.32 -0.71 1.86
N LEU A 91 8.11 0.43 1.19
CA LEU A 91 6.82 1.11 1.12
C LEU A 91 5.74 0.24 0.47
N THR A 92 6.09 -0.48 -0.59
CA THR A 92 5.15 -1.40 -1.27
C THR A 92 4.75 -2.55 -0.34
N SER A 93 5.70 -3.14 0.39
CA SER A 93 5.41 -4.20 1.38
C SER A 93 4.50 -3.70 2.50
N LEU A 94 4.76 -2.50 3.03
CA LEU A 94 3.93 -1.86 4.06
C LEU A 94 2.51 -1.58 3.55
N TRP A 95 2.39 -1.09 2.31
CA TRP A 95 1.11 -0.85 1.67
C TRP A 95 0.30 -2.15 1.50
N ILE A 96 0.93 -3.22 1.03
CA ILE A 96 0.28 -4.52 0.89
C ILE A 96 -0.18 -5.03 2.26
N LEU A 97 0.65 -4.90 3.30
CA LEU A 97 0.27 -5.32 4.66
C LEU A 97 -0.94 -4.53 5.19
N THR A 98 -0.93 -3.20 5.07
CA THR A 98 -2.04 -2.35 5.52
C THR A 98 -3.32 -2.59 4.74
N PHE A 99 -3.23 -2.82 3.43
CA PHE A 99 -4.37 -3.22 2.61
C PHE A 99 -4.91 -4.60 3.01
N GLY A 100 -4.02 -5.56 3.30
CA GLY A 100 -4.41 -6.88 3.79
C GLY A 100 -5.13 -6.81 5.13
N MET A 101 -4.61 -6.01 6.07
CA MET A 101 -5.29 -5.76 7.36
C MET A 101 -6.67 -5.14 7.16
N TYR A 102 -6.80 -4.17 6.25
CA TYR A 102 -8.09 -3.56 5.90
C TYR A 102 -9.09 -4.59 5.37
N VAL A 103 -8.68 -5.47 4.45
CA VAL A 103 -9.54 -6.54 3.89
C VAL A 103 -9.99 -7.51 5.00
N VAL A 104 -9.05 -7.94 5.85
CA VAL A 104 -9.34 -8.87 6.94
C VAL A 104 -10.30 -8.25 7.95
N ASP A 105 -10.05 -7.01 8.35
CA ASP A 105 -10.87 -6.33 9.33
C ASP A 105 -12.29 -6.05 8.80
N TYR A 106 -12.41 -5.60 7.55
CA TYR A 106 -13.72 -5.35 6.94
C TYR A 106 -14.55 -6.62 6.73
N LYS A 107 -13.92 -7.77 6.41
CA LYS A 107 -14.64 -9.04 6.18
C LYS A 107 -14.94 -9.83 7.45
N TRP A 108 -14.05 -9.80 8.43
CA TRP A 108 -14.14 -10.66 9.63
C TRP A 108 -14.31 -9.89 10.95
N ASN A 109 -14.27 -8.55 10.95
CA ASN A 109 -14.38 -7.71 12.15
C ASN A 109 -13.47 -8.20 13.30
N ILE A 110 -12.20 -8.47 12.99
CA ILE A 110 -11.27 -9.11 13.93
C ILE A 110 -10.82 -8.12 15.01
N PHE A 111 -10.57 -6.86 14.66
CA PHE A 111 -9.92 -5.92 15.58
C PHE A 111 -10.88 -5.20 16.53
N LEU A 112 -12.15 -5.03 16.16
CA LEU A 112 -13.15 -4.43 17.03
C LEU A 112 -14.42 -5.26 17.04
N LYS A 113 -14.53 -6.07 18.09
CA LYS A 113 -15.67 -6.92 18.37
C LYS A 113 -16.56 -6.24 19.42
N GLU A 114 -17.05 -5.02 19.18
CA GLU A 114 -18.07 -4.49 20.08
C GLU A 114 -18.97 -3.39 19.51
N ALA A 115 -20.26 -3.59 19.81
CA ALA A 115 -21.36 -2.63 19.83
C ALA A 115 -21.65 -1.86 18.53
N ASN A 116 -22.54 -2.39 17.68
CA ASN A 116 -23.63 -1.54 17.15
C ASN A 116 -24.71 -2.39 16.47
N THR A 117 -25.83 -2.50 17.16
CA THR A 117 -27.14 -2.97 16.70
C THR A 117 -27.86 -1.93 15.81
N VAL A 118 -27.17 -0.88 15.35
CA VAL A 118 -27.81 0.26 14.67
C VAL A 118 -26.97 0.72 13.47
N GLY A 119 -27.52 0.55 12.27
CA GLY A 119 -27.21 1.38 11.10
C GLY A 119 -26.02 1.01 10.20
N TYR A 120 -26.26 0.97 8.88
CA TYR A 120 -25.24 0.88 7.83
C TYR A 120 -24.27 2.08 7.80
N ASN A 121 -24.63 3.22 8.41
CA ASN A 121 -23.89 4.49 8.31
C ASN A 121 -22.70 4.63 9.29
N ASP A 122 -22.65 3.86 10.39
CA ASP A 122 -21.58 4.01 11.40
C ASP A 122 -20.27 3.30 11.04
N ARG A 123 -20.25 2.50 9.97
CA ARG A 123 -19.03 1.87 9.44
C ARG A 123 -18.26 2.76 8.47
N ALA A 124 -18.74 3.99 8.21
CA ALA A 124 -17.94 5.04 7.58
C ALA A 124 -17.06 5.80 8.60
N SER A 125 -16.91 5.27 9.82
CA SER A 125 -16.14 5.92 10.87
C SER A 125 -14.66 6.04 10.48
N TRP A 126 -14.03 7.08 11.01
CA TRP A 126 -12.61 7.43 10.97
C TRP A 126 -11.62 6.24 11.04
N HIS A 127 -12.07 5.10 11.56
CA HIS A 127 -11.29 3.88 11.71
C HIS A 127 -10.83 3.27 10.38
N TYR A 128 -11.65 3.25 9.33
CA TYR A 128 -11.20 2.68 8.05
C TYR A 128 -10.27 3.64 7.28
N VAL A 129 -10.32 4.93 7.62
CA VAL A 129 -9.43 5.97 7.11
C VAL A 129 -8.11 6.02 7.87
N SER A 130 -8.04 5.50 9.11
CA SER A 130 -6.79 5.48 9.89
C SER A 130 -5.76 4.48 9.35
N TYR A 131 -6.18 3.40 8.67
CA TYR A 131 -5.26 2.45 8.05
C TYR A 131 -4.34 3.09 6.99
N PRO A 132 -4.85 3.82 5.97
CA PRO A 132 -3.99 4.50 5.02
C PRO A 132 -3.24 5.69 5.62
N ILE A 133 -3.77 6.37 6.65
CA ILE A 133 -3.05 7.44 7.36
C ILE A 133 -1.84 6.86 8.12
N ALA A 134 -2.00 5.73 8.80
CA ALA A 134 -0.89 5.04 9.46
C ALA A 134 0.17 4.54 8.47
N ALA A 135 -0.25 4.14 7.26
CA ALA A 135 0.67 3.79 6.17
C ALA A 135 1.43 5.00 5.62
N LEU A 136 0.86 6.21 5.70
CA LEU A 136 1.48 7.46 5.24
C LEU A 136 2.36 8.14 6.30
N ALA A 137 2.16 7.83 7.58
CA ALA A 137 2.90 8.43 8.70
C ALA A 137 4.28 7.76 8.98
N VAL A 138 4.60 6.67 8.28
CA VAL A 138 5.86 5.90 8.37
C VAL A 138 6.76 6.23 7.18
#